data_AF-A0A957AWW1-F1
#
_entry.id   AF-A0A957AWW1-F1
#
_cell.length_a   1.000
_cell.length_b   1.000
_cell.length_c   1.000
_cell.angle_alpha   90.00
_cell.angle_beta   90.00
_cell.angle_gamma   90.00
#
_symmetry.space_group_name_H-M   'P 1'
#
loop_
_entity.id
_entity.type
_entity.pdbx_description
1 polymer ?
#
loop_
_entity_poly.entity_id
_entity_poly.type
_entity_poly.pdbx_seq_one_letter_code
_entity_poly.pdbx_strand_id
1 'polypeptide(L)'
;MRNQRLNPIIILTIILVAIVLAMALFLTVLFVQSRPATGTSTVTVEGVDVVVNADPNQQVIIVESPGQGGEATAVPPIVLPTSTFTPIPLPTDTPIPPTAVPAPDQVIFVSHQVNSTDTLYSLSNQYNTTIPLMARYGISAANLVPGNVIVIAVANPAYCPGYQPYVVQEGESAFSISQAAGVTLDQFRQMNPYLDANFTIQFTDVVCIP
;
A
#
# COMPACT_ATOMS: atom_id res chain seq x y z
N MET A 1 -24.44 -61.04 -34.71
CA MET A 1 -23.87 -59.76 -34.25
C MET A 1 -23.38 -59.98 -32.83
N ARG A 2 -22.07 -60.10 -32.62
CA ARG A 2 -21.47 -60.51 -31.35
C ARG A 2 -21.32 -59.25 -30.48
N ASN A 3 -22.23 -59.05 -29.52
CA ASN A 3 -22.16 -57.94 -28.57
C ASN A 3 -20.94 -58.12 -27.67
N GLN A 4 -19.81 -57.51 -28.05
CA GLN A 4 -18.65 -57.37 -27.16
C GLN A 4 -19.07 -56.47 -25.99
N ARG A 5 -19.32 -57.09 -24.83
CA ARG A 5 -19.44 -56.35 -23.58
C ARG A 5 -18.05 -55.78 -23.28
N LEU A 6 -17.88 -54.47 -23.41
CA LEU A 6 -16.65 -53.78 -23.04
C LEU A 6 -16.35 -54.08 -21.57
N ASN A 7 -15.08 -54.42 -21.27
CA ASN A 7 -14.67 -54.69 -19.91
C ASN A 7 -14.96 -53.48 -19.03
N PRO A 8 -15.53 -53.66 -17.82
CA PRO A 8 -15.89 -52.55 -16.94
C PRO A 8 -14.67 -51.69 -16.56
N ILE A 9 -13.48 -52.31 -16.52
CA ILE A 9 -12.20 -51.61 -16.31
C ILE A 9 -11.91 -50.63 -17.46
N ILE A 10 -12.14 -51.02 -18.71
CA ILE A 10 -11.93 -50.17 -19.89
C ILE A 10 -12.89 -48.98 -19.84
N ILE A 11 -14.16 -49.22 -19.49
CA ILE A 11 -15.17 -48.16 -19.34
C ILE A 11 -14.75 -47.16 -18.26
N LEU A 12 -14.29 -47.64 -17.09
CA LEU A 12 -13.82 -46.79 -15.99
C LEU A 12 -12.61 -45.93 -16.41
N THR A 13 -11.65 -46.52 -17.13
CA THR A 13 -10.47 -45.77 -17.61
C THR A 13 -10.85 -44.66 -18.61
N ILE A 14 -11.79 -44.92 -19.52
CA ILE A 14 -12.26 -43.91 -20.48
C ILE A 14 -12.96 -42.75 -19.75
N ILE A 15 -13.79 -43.05 -18.74
CA ILE A 15 -14.47 -42.03 -17.95
C ILE A 15 -13.47 -41.17 -17.18
N LEU A 16 -12.46 -41.79 -16.55
CA LEU A 16 -11.47 -41.07 -15.76
C LEU A 16 -10.61 -40.13 -16.64
N VAL A 17 -10.18 -40.61 -17.82
CA VAL A 17 -9.46 -39.77 -18.80
C VAL A 17 -10.32 -38.59 -19.27
N ALA A 18 -11.61 -38.80 -19.52
CA ALA A 18 -12.53 -37.73 -19.92
C ALA A 18 -12.68 -36.66 -18.82
N ILE A 19 -12.78 -37.07 -17.54
CA ILE A 19 -12.89 -36.14 -16.41
C ILE A 19 -11.61 -35.31 -16.26
N VAL A 20 -10.43 -35.94 -16.37
CA VAL A 20 -9.15 -35.23 -16.26
C VAL A 20 -8.98 -34.21 -17.39
N LEU A 21 -9.35 -34.58 -18.63
CA LEU A 21 -9.33 -33.65 -19.76
C LEU A 21 -10.31 -32.48 -19.57
N ALA A 22 -11.51 -32.74 -19.06
CA ALA A 22 -12.50 -31.70 -18.79
C ALA A 22 -12.03 -30.73 -17.68
N MET A 23 -11.46 -31.26 -16.60
CA MET A 23 -10.89 -30.46 -15.51
C MET A 23 -9.71 -29.61 -15.99
N ALA A 24 -8.82 -30.17 -16.81
CA ALA A 24 -7.70 -29.41 -17.38
C ALA A 24 -8.20 -28.27 -18.27
N LEU A 25 -9.17 -28.54 -19.16
CA LEU A 25 -9.82 -27.50 -19.98
C LEU A 25 -10.45 -26.42 -19.13
N PHE A 26 -11.22 -26.79 -18.11
CA PHE A 26 -11.88 -25.84 -17.22
C PHE A 26 -10.87 -24.94 -16.48
N LEU A 27 -9.80 -25.54 -15.93
CA LEU A 27 -8.74 -24.78 -15.26
C LEU A 27 -8.00 -23.84 -16.23
N THR A 28 -7.77 -24.27 -17.48
CA THR A 28 -7.16 -23.37 -18.48
C THR A 28 -8.05 -22.17 -18.82
N VAL A 29 -9.38 -22.36 -18.89
CA VAL A 29 -10.32 -21.26 -19.13
C VAL A 29 -10.31 -20.26 -17.95
N LEU A 30 -10.33 -20.75 -16.71
CA LEU A 30 -10.24 -19.89 -15.52
C LEU A 30 -8.92 -19.10 -15.47
N PHE A 31 -7.80 -19.74 -15.84
CA PHE A 31 -6.50 -19.07 -15.91
C PHE A 31 -6.44 -17.97 -16.97
N VAL A 32 -7.10 -18.16 -18.13
CA VAL A 32 -7.18 -17.14 -19.18
C VAL A 32 -8.09 -15.99 -18.78
N GLN A 33 -9.18 -16.24 -18.05
CA GLN A 33 -10.10 -15.20 -17.56
C GLN A 33 -9.50 -14.36 -16.41
N SER A 34 -8.53 -14.90 -15.69
CA SER A 34 -7.88 -14.20 -14.56
C SER A 34 -6.70 -13.31 -14.99
N ARG A 35 -6.48 -13.11 -16.29
CA ARG A 35 -5.43 -12.20 -16.77
C ARG A 35 -5.92 -10.76 -16.65
N PRO A 36 -5.15 -9.85 -16.03
CA PRO A 36 -5.48 -8.43 -16.06
C PRO A 36 -5.51 -7.95 -17.52
N ALA A 37 -6.53 -7.16 -17.87
CA ALA A 37 -6.67 -6.63 -19.20
C ALA A 37 -5.49 -5.68 -19.51
N THR A 38 -4.54 -6.13 -20.33
CA THR A 38 -3.53 -5.26 -20.92
C THR A 38 -4.17 -4.49 -22.06
N GLY A 39 -4.37 -3.19 -21.85
CA GLY A 39 -4.93 -2.32 -22.87
C GLY A 39 -5.15 -0.90 -22.36
N THR A 40 -5.08 0.02 -23.29
CA THR A 40 -5.35 1.43 -23.03
C THR A 40 -6.86 1.66 -23.05
N SER A 41 -7.44 2.12 -21.95
CA SER A 41 -8.87 2.44 -21.86
C SER A 41 -9.05 3.95 -21.80
N THR A 42 -9.85 4.52 -22.69
CA THR A 42 -10.20 5.95 -22.65
C THR A 42 -11.41 6.16 -21.76
N VAL A 43 -11.27 7.00 -20.74
CA VAL A 43 -12.37 7.41 -19.86
C VAL A 43 -12.56 8.91 -20.01
N THR A 44 -13.76 9.34 -20.38
CA THR A 44 -14.10 10.76 -20.50
C THR A 44 -14.58 11.29 -19.15
N VAL A 45 -13.81 12.19 -18.54
CA VAL A 45 -14.20 12.91 -17.31
C VAL A 45 -14.29 14.38 -17.67
N GLU A 46 -15.46 14.99 -17.44
CA GLU A 46 -15.73 16.40 -17.75
C GLU A 46 -15.42 16.84 -19.21
N GLY A 47 -15.59 15.93 -20.18
CA GLY A 47 -15.38 16.22 -21.60
C GLY A 47 -13.92 16.16 -22.06
N VAL A 48 -13.02 15.68 -21.21
CA VAL A 48 -11.61 15.41 -21.55
C VAL A 48 -11.39 13.89 -21.58
N ASP A 49 -10.93 13.38 -22.72
CA ASP A 49 -10.61 11.97 -22.88
C ASP A 49 -9.28 11.65 -22.20
N VAL A 50 -9.35 10.96 -21.06
CA VAL A 50 -8.17 10.52 -20.29
C VAL A 50 -7.83 9.09 -20.70
N VAL A 51 -6.62 8.92 -21.22
CA VAL A 51 -6.08 7.64 -21.70
C VAL A 51 -5.45 6.91 -20.51
N VAL A 52 -6.15 5.90 -19.97
CA VAL A 52 -5.66 5.08 -18.85
C VAL A 52 -4.89 3.89 -19.42
N ASN A 53 -3.55 3.90 -19.28
CA ASN A 53 -2.69 2.78 -19.65
C ASN A 53 -2.43 1.88 -18.43
N ALA A 54 -2.91 0.63 -18.48
CA ALA A 54 -2.61 -0.36 -17.45
C ALA A 54 -1.21 -0.95 -17.67
N ASP A 55 -0.19 -0.33 -17.07
CA ASP A 55 1.20 -0.81 -17.06
C ASP A 55 1.38 -1.90 -15.96
N PRO A 56 1.94 -3.09 -16.27
CA PRO A 56 2.22 -4.13 -15.27
C PRO A 56 3.27 -3.76 -14.21
N ASN A 57 3.95 -2.62 -14.30
CA ASN A 57 5.03 -2.22 -13.37
C ASN A 57 4.71 -0.99 -12.48
N GLN A 58 3.46 -0.54 -12.43
CA GLN A 58 2.96 0.45 -11.44
C GLN A 58 3.86 1.69 -11.23
N GLN A 59 4.38 2.28 -12.32
CA GLN A 59 4.93 3.63 -12.28
C GLN A 59 4.08 4.55 -13.16
N VAL A 60 3.32 5.42 -12.51
CA VAL A 60 2.68 6.56 -13.18
C VAL A 60 3.80 7.54 -13.55
N ILE A 61 4.30 7.46 -14.79
CA ILE A 61 5.25 8.44 -15.31
C ILE A 61 4.43 9.59 -15.93
N ILE A 62 4.49 10.77 -15.31
CA ILE A 62 4.03 12.01 -15.93
C ILE A 62 5.03 12.35 -17.03
N VAL A 63 4.64 12.22 -18.29
CA VAL A 63 5.46 12.67 -19.43
C VAL A 63 5.18 14.16 -19.64
N GLU A 64 6.11 15.02 -19.23
CA GLU A 64 6.08 16.44 -19.58
C GLU A 64 6.38 16.65 -21.07
N SER A 65 5.59 17.51 -21.71
CA SER A 65 5.76 17.92 -23.10
C SER A 65 7.05 18.75 -23.26
N PRO A 66 7.86 18.54 -24.32
CA PRO A 66 9.12 19.26 -24.51
C PRO A 66 8.85 20.70 -24.98
N GLY A 67 8.86 21.65 -24.05
CA GLY A 67 8.78 23.09 -24.29
C GLY A 67 10.15 23.78 -24.30
N GLN A 68 10.62 24.07 -25.51
CA GLN A 68 11.55 25.13 -25.97
C GLN A 68 12.53 25.81 -24.99
N GLY A 69 13.82 25.66 -25.33
CA GLY A 69 14.94 26.45 -24.82
C GLY A 69 14.83 27.93 -25.17
N GLY A 70 15.04 28.76 -24.15
CA GLY A 70 15.19 30.20 -24.24
C GLY A 70 16.65 30.60 -24.05
N GLU A 71 17.12 31.33 -25.05
CA GLU A 71 18.44 31.89 -25.33
C GLU A 71 19.03 32.76 -24.20
N ALA A 72 20.28 32.48 -23.81
CA ALA A 72 21.04 33.25 -22.83
C ALA A 72 21.53 34.57 -23.45
N THR A 73 20.91 35.69 -23.11
CA THR A 73 21.42 37.03 -23.42
C THR A 73 22.16 37.60 -22.21
N ALA A 74 23.45 37.90 -22.38
CA ALA A 74 24.33 38.46 -21.37
C ALA A 74 23.89 39.87 -20.95
N VAL A 75 23.74 40.09 -19.64
CA VAL A 75 23.44 41.40 -19.02
C VAL A 75 24.73 41.96 -18.38
N PRO A 76 25.09 43.24 -18.58
CA PRO A 76 26.31 43.84 -18.02
C PRO A 76 26.23 44.00 -16.48
N PRO A 77 27.39 44.15 -15.78
CA PRO A 77 27.41 44.15 -14.32
C PRO A 77 26.80 45.43 -13.75
N ILE A 78 25.73 45.28 -12.98
CA ILE A 78 25.08 46.34 -12.20
C ILE A 78 25.93 46.59 -10.94
N VAL A 79 26.40 47.82 -10.77
CA VAL A 79 27.12 48.26 -9.56
C VAL A 79 26.09 48.50 -8.46
N LEU A 80 26.12 47.69 -7.40
CA LEU A 80 25.16 47.75 -6.29
C LEU A 80 25.53 48.91 -5.33
N PRO A 81 24.60 49.83 -4.99
CA PRO A 81 24.86 50.82 -3.96
C PRO A 81 24.84 50.16 -2.57
N THR A 82 25.89 50.40 -1.79
CA THR A 82 26.00 50.00 -0.38
C THR A 82 24.91 50.72 0.43
N SER A 83 23.84 50.01 0.78
CA SER A 83 22.82 50.50 1.70
C SER A 83 23.30 50.36 3.14
N THR A 84 23.41 51.49 3.83
CA THR A 84 23.62 51.56 5.28
C THR A 84 22.36 51.06 5.99
N PHE A 85 22.45 49.90 6.64
CA PHE A 85 21.37 49.37 7.48
C PHE A 85 21.28 50.17 8.78
N THR A 86 20.19 50.92 8.94
CA THR A 86 19.79 51.47 10.25
C THR A 86 19.32 50.31 11.13
N PRO A 87 19.83 50.13 12.36
CA PRO A 87 19.42 49.02 13.22
C PRO A 87 17.92 49.12 13.55
N ILE A 88 17.16 48.10 13.18
CA ILE A 88 15.75 47.93 13.54
C ILE A 88 15.69 47.62 15.05
N PRO A 89 14.82 48.29 15.83
CA PRO A 89 14.67 47.96 17.25
C PRO A 89 14.23 46.51 17.43
N LEU A 90 14.86 45.82 18.38
CA LEU A 90 14.60 44.43 18.74
C LEU A 90 13.09 44.24 19.04
N PRO A 91 12.41 43.25 18.42
CA PRO A 91 11.02 42.98 18.74
C PRO A 91 10.91 42.61 20.22
N THR A 92 10.03 43.31 20.93
CA THR A 92 9.61 42.97 22.29
C THR A 92 9.07 41.54 22.28
N ASP A 93 9.70 40.68 23.09
CA ASP A 93 9.43 39.25 23.24
C ASP A 93 7.93 39.01 23.51
N THR A 94 7.21 38.59 22.47
CA THR A 94 5.85 38.10 22.62
C THR A 94 5.97 36.66 23.13
N PRO A 95 5.38 36.30 24.27
CA PRO A 95 5.55 34.96 24.84
C PRO A 95 5.18 33.90 23.81
N ILE A 96 6.16 33.08 23.47
CA ILE A 96 6.01 31.94 22.55
C ILE A 96 4.93 31.03 23.18
N PRO A 97 3.85 30.69 22.46
CA PRO A 97 2.88 29.71 22.93
C PRO A 97 3.63 28.42 23.29
N PRO A 98 3.23 27.69 24.35
CA PRO A 98 3.88 26.42 24.68
C PRO A 98 3.88 25.53 23.45
N THR A 99 5.08 25.08 23.06
CA THR A 99 5.33 24.20 21.92
C THR A 99 4.37 23.02 21.99
N ALA A 100 3.42 22.93 21.05
CA ALA A 100 2.57 21.75 20.93
C ALA A 100 3.46 20.53 20.75
N VAL A 101 3.30 19.52 21.62
CA VAL A 101 4.00 18.25 21.51
C VAL A 101 3.67 17.65 20.14
N PRO A 102 4.66 17.30 19.30
CA PRO A 102 4.39 16.68 18.01
C PRO A 102 3.66 15.35 18.21
N ALA A 103 2.67 15.08 17.35
CA ALA A 103 1.95 13.81 17.36
C ALA A 103 2.95 12.66 17.12
N PRO A 104 2.77 11.51 17.80
CA PRO A 104 3.64 10.35 17.61
C PRO A 104 3.54 9.81 16.17
N ASP A 105 4.65 9.28 15.66
CA ASP A 105 4.68 8.62 14.34
C ASP A 105 3.75 7.39 14.30
N GLN A 106 3.13 7.11 13.16
CA GLN A 106 2.23 5.95 12.99
C GLN A 106 2.95 4.61 13.02
N VAL A 107 4.18 4.59 12.52
CA VAL A 107 4.99 3.38 12.34
C VAL A 107 6.34 3.59 13.02
N ILE A 108 6.76 2.60 13.79
CA ILE A 108 8.10 2.55 14.36
C ILE A 108 8.84 1.32 13.83
N PHE A 109 10.15 1.32 14.03
CA PHE A 109 11.04 0.31 13.49
C PHE A 109 11.75 -0.44 14.60
N VAL A 110 11.63 -1.76 14.58
CA VAL A 110 12.23 -2.65 15.58
C VAL A 110 13.29 -3.52 14.91
N SER A 111 14.51 -3.52 15.45
CA SER A 111 15.58 -4.38 14.95
C SER A 111 15.33 -5.83 15.37
N HIS A 112 15.48 -6.76 14.43
CA HIS A 112 15.33 -8.20 14.66
C HIS A 112 16.47 -8.97 14.00
N GLN A 113 17.09 -9.89 14.74
CA GLN A 113 18.04 -10.83 14.18
C GLN A 113 17.32 -12.09 13.72
N VAL A 114 17.43 -12.38 12.42
CA VAL A 114 16.73 -13.50 11.78
C VAL A 114 17.25 -14.84 12.29
N ASN A 115 16.34 -15.70 12.73
CA ASN A 115 16.57 -17.08 13.10
C ASN A 115 16.24 -18.04 11.94
N SER A 116 16.70 -19.28 12.04
CA SER A 116 16.44 -20.33 11.03
C SER A 116 14.97 -20.74 10.92
N THR A 117 14.14 -20.40 11.91
CA THR A 117 12.71 -20.74 11.95
C THR A 117 11.82 -19.55 11.60
N ASP A 118 12.39 -18.37 11.37
CA ASP A 118 11.59 -17.18 11.11
C ASP A 118 10.93 -17.24 9.73
N THR A 119 9.68 -16.82 9.71
CA THR A 119 8.88 -16.58 8.51
C THR A 119 8.25 -15.20 8.63
N LEU A 120 7.82 -14.60 7.52
CA LEU A 120 7.08 -13.34 7.58
C LEU A 120 5.82 -13.46 8.47
N TYR A 121 5.20 -14.65 8.48
CA TYR A 121 4.03 -14.93 9.31
C TYR A 121 4.36 -15.05 10.81
N SER A 122 5.44 -15.75 11.18
CA SER A 122 5.83 -15.83 12.59
C SER A 122 6.25 -14.47 13.14
N LEU A 123 6.94 -13.66 12.31
CA LEU A 123 7.35 -12.31 12.67
C LEU A 123 6.15 -11.35 12.76
N SER A 124 5.17 -11.45 11.85
CA SER A 124 3.95 -10.63 11.93
C SER A 124 3.23 -10.85 13.26
N ASN A 125 3.13 -12.10 13.70
CA ASN A 125 2.50 -12.45 14.97
C ASN A 125 3.34 -12.00 16.17
N GLN A 126 4.66 -12.20 16.13
CA GLN A 126 5.55 -11.82 17.23
C GLN A 126 5.57 -10.30 17.48
N TYR A 127 5.58 -9.52 16.41
CA TYR A 127 5.71 -8.06 16.47
C TYR A 127 4.37 -7.33 16.37
N ASN A 128 3.26 -8.07 16.35
CA ASN A 128 1.91 -7.53 16.14
C ASN A 128 1.85 -6.56 14.94
N THR A 129 2.43 -6.99 13.82
CA THR A 129 2.48 -6.25 12.55
C THR A 129 1.84 -7.08 11.44
N THR A 130 1.86 -6.59 10.20
CA THR A 130 1.32 -7.31 9.04
C THR A 130 2.40 -7.50 7.97
N ILE A 131 2.28 -8.59 7.21
CA ILE A 131 3.16 -8.86 6.06
C ILE A 131 3.13 -7.68 5.05
N PRO A 132 1.96 -7.14 4.68
CA PRO A 132 1.84 -5.87 3.98
C PRO A 132 2.69 -4.72 4.51
N LEU A 133 2.62 -4.42 5.81
CA LEU A 133 3.37 -3.31 6.39
C LEU A 133 4.86 -3.54 6.26
N MET A 134 5.32 -4.75 6.58
CA MET A 134 6.71 -5.14 6.41
C MET A 134 7.18 -5.00 4.96
N ALA A 135 6.37 -5.46 4.00
CA ALA A 135 6.66 -5.38 2.57
C ALA A 135 6.76 -3.93 2.07
N ARG A 136 5.89 -3.02 2.54
CA ARG A 136 5.95 -1.58 2.22
C ARG A 136 7.30 -0.96 2.60
N TYR A 137 7.96 -1.48 3.64
CA TYR A 137 9.29 -1.06 4.08
C TYR A 137 10.42 -2.00 3.61
N GLY A 138 10.18 -2.76 2.55
CA GLY A 138 11.22 -3.54 1.85
C GLY A 138 11.57 -4.88 2.49
N ILE A 139 10.76 -5.36 3.44
CA ILE A 139 10.95 -6.69 4.05
C ILE A 139 10.13 -7.74 3.30
N SER A 140 10.84 -8.74 2.79
CA SER A 140 10.30 -9.89 2.06
C SER A 140 10.91 -11.19 2.57
N ALA A 141 10.43 -12.32 2.07
CA ALA A 141 10.98 -13.63 2.44
C ALA A 141 12.47 -13.78 2.07
N ALA A 142 12.93 -13.07 1.04
CA ALA A 142 14.33 -13.06 0.65
C ALA A 142 15.26 -12.39 1.68
N ASN A 143 14.73 -11.54 2.55
CA ASN A 143 15.49 -10.89 3.62
C ASN A 143 15.72 -11.83 4.83
N LEU A 144 14.94 -12.92 4.94
CA LEU A 144 14.97 -13.84 6.07
C LEU A 144 16.11 -14.87 5.95
N VAL A 145 17.34 -14.37 5.87
CA VAL A 145 18.55 -15.20 5.93
C VAL A 145 19.03 -15.29 7.38
N PRO A 146 19.21 -16.50 7.96
CA PRO A 146 19.61 -16.64 9.35
C PRO A 146 20.91 -15.90 9.68
N GLY A 147 20.90 -15.17 10.79
CA GLY A 147 22.01 -14.32 11.23
C GLY A 147 21.95 -12.87 10.72
N ASN A 148 21.17 -12.58 9.67
CA ASN A 148 20.97 -11.20 9.22
C ASN A 148 20.17 -10.39 10.25
N VAL A 149 20.42 -9.08 10.26
CA VAL A 149 19.59 -8.13 10.99
C VAL A 149 18.65 -7.44 10.00
N ILE A 150 17.35 -7.49 10.30
CA ILE A 150 16.31 -6.78 9.56
C ILE A 150 15.66 -5.72 10.47
N VAL A 151 14.98 -4.76 9.83
CA VAL A 151 14.26 -3.70 10.52
C VAL A 151 12.77 -3.89 10.26
N ILE A 152 12.05 -4.32 11.30
CA ILE A 152 10.63 -4.66 11.21
C ILE A 152 9.82 -3.40 11.46
N ALA A 153 9.00 -3.02 10.47
CA ALA A 153 8.02 -1.97 10.61
C ALA A 153 6.82 -2.48 11.42
N VAL A 154 6.44 -1.76 12.48
CA VAL A 154 5.31 -2.08 13.34
C VAL A 154 4.46 -0.83 13.56
N ALA A 155 3.16 -1.00 13.74
CA ALA A 155 2.31 0.11 14.11
C ALA A 155 2.70 0.61 15.50
N ASN A 156 2.85 1.92 15.66
CA ASN A 156 3.30 2.51 16.92
C ASN A 156 2.19 2.41 17.98
N PRO A 157 2.42 1.72 19.12
CA PRO A 157 1.43 1.65 20.20
C PRO A 157 1.04 3.03 20.76
N ALA A 158 1.93 4.02 20.68
CA ALA A 158 1.65 5.38 21.14
C ALA A 158 0.78 6.20 20.16
N TYR A 159 0.61 5.74 18.91
CA TYR A 159 -0.16 6.45 17.90
C TYR A 159 -1.66 6.51 18.21
N CYS A 160 -2.16 5.52 18.96
CA CYS A 160 -3.56 5.38 19.33
C CYS A 160 -3.72 5.46 20.86
N PRO A 161 -3.67 6.65 21.48
CA PRO A 161 -3.81 6.77 22.93
C PRO A 161 -5.16 6.26 23.41
N GLY A 162 -5.16 5.21 24.23
CA GLY A 162 -6.39 4.58 24.74
C GLY A 162 -7.07 3.60 23.78
N TYR A 163 -6.44 3.30 22.65
CA TYR A 163 -6.94 2.41 21.60
C TYR A 163 -5.82 1.51 21.09
N GLN A 164 -6.16 0.51 20.28
CA GLN A 164 -5.17 -0.35 19.63
C GLN A 164 -4.89 0.14 18.20
N PRO A 165 -3.63 0.32 17.79
CA PRO A 165 -3.31 0.58 16.39
C PRO A 165 -3.53 -0.69 15.56
N TYR A 166 -4.17 -0.53 14.41
CA TYR A 166 -4.48 -1.58 13.45
C TYR A 166 -3.99 -1.16 12.07
N VAL A 167 -3.34 -2.09 11.38
CA VAL A 167 -2.85 -1.87 10.02
C VAL A 167 -3.88 -2.41 9.03
N VAL A 168 -4.39 -1.52 8.19
CA VAL A 168 -5.38 -1.83 7.16
C VAL A 168 -4.82 -2.84 6.15
N GLN A 169 -5.55 -3.92 5.94
CA GLN A 169 -5.23 -4.98 4.98
C GLN A 169 -5.88 -4.73 3.62
N GLU A 170 -5.48 -5.53 2.63
CA GLU A 170 -5.98 -5.38 1.26
C GLU A 170 -7.48 -5.69 1.21
N GLY A 171 -8.25 -4.82 0.55
CA GLY A 171 -9.70 -4.97 0.40
C GLY A 171 -10.53 -4.56 1.61
N GLU A 172 -9.89 -4.09 2.70
CA GLU A 172 -10.62 -3.58 3.86
C GLU A 172 -11.13 -2.16 3.65
N SER A 173 -12.20 -1.83 4.37
CA SER A 173 -12.82 -0.50 4.43
C SER A 173 -13.07 -0.13 5.89
N ALA A 174 -13.27 1.17 6.16
CA ALA A 174 -13.64 1.62 7.50
C ALA A 174 -14.91 0.90 8.02
N PHE A 175 -15.85 0.58 7.12
CA PHE A 175 -17.05 -0.18 7.44
C PHE A 175 -16.74 -1.63 7.84
N SER A 176 -15.95 -2.36 7.05
CA SER A 176 -15.62 -3.76 7.37
C SER A 176 -14.78 -3.88 8.65
N ILE A 177 -13.84 -2.95 8.87
CA ILE A 177 -13.01 -2.93 10.08
C ILE A 177 -13.84 -2.59 11.31
N SER A 178 -14.68 -1.55 11.26
CA SER A 178 -15.55 -1.18 12.40
C SER A 178 -16.49 -2.31 12.78
N GLN A 179 -17.08 -3.00 11.79
CA GLN A 179 -17.90 -4.19 12.03
C GLN A 179 -17.10 -5.32 12.69
N ALA A 180 -15.90 -5.63 12.20
CA ALA A 180 -15.05 -6.66 12.79
C ALA A 180 -14.61 -6.33 14.22
N ALA A 181 -14.37 -5.03 14.49
CA ALA A 181 -14.04 -4.51 15.81
C ALA A 181 -15.26 -4.39 16.75
N GLY A 182 -16.48 -4.69 16.28
CA GLY A 182 -17.70 -4.65 17.08
C GLY A 182 -18.17 -3.25 17.46
N VAL A 183 -17.81 -2.23 16.68
CA VAL A 183 -18.20 -0.83 16.89
C VAL A 183 -18.98 -0.27 15.71
N THR A 184 -19.73 0.81 15.94
CA THR A 184 -20.37 1.53 14.84
C THR A 184 -19.34 2.32 14.04
N LEU A 185 -19.67 2.64 12.79
CA LEU A 185 -18.82 3.52 11.97
C LEU A 185 -18.61 4.88 12.66
N ASP A 186 -19.63 5.42 13.35
CA ASP A 186 -19.50 6.68 14.10
C ASP A 186 -18.55 6.58 15.30
N GLN A 187 -18.53 5.45 16.02
CA GLN A 187 -17.54 5.20 17.07
C GLN A 187 -16.14 5.08 16.47
N PHE A 188 -15.99 4.33 15.37
CA PHE A 188 -14.73 4.24 14.63
C PHE A 188 -14.21 5.62 14.22
N ARG A 189 -15.09 6.51 13.74
CA ARG A 189 -14.73 7.90 13.41
C ARG A 189 -14.23 8.70 14.59
N GLN A 190 -14.86 8.55 15.76
CA GLN A 190 -14.43 9.27 16.96
C GLN A 190 -13.01 8.86 17.39
N MET A 191 -12.63 7.60 17.16
CA MET A 191 -11.27 7.11 17.39
C MET A 191 -10.26 7.56 16.32
N ASN A 192 -10.74 7.86 15.12
CA ASN A 192 -9.93 8.20 13.95
C ASN A 192 -10.26 9.61 13.40
N PRO A 193 -10.12 10.68 14.21
CA PRO A 193 -10.52 12.03 13.82
C PRO A 193 -9.68 12.65 12.70
N TYR A 194 -8.57 12.01 12.33
CA TYR A 194 -7.66 12.43 11.27
C TYR A 194 -8.04 11.89 9.88
N LEU A 195 -8.98 10.96 9.79
CA LEU A 195 -9.48 10.48 8.50
C LEU A 195 -10.32 11.55 7.80
N ASP A 196 -10.33 11.50 6.47
CA ASP A 196 -11.16 12.41 5.67
C ASP A 196 -12.66 12.17 5.89
N ALA A 197 -13.50 13.07 5.38
CA ALA A 197 -14.95 13.01 5.53
C ALA A 197 -15.60 11.78 4.87
N ASN A 198 -14.90 11.12 3.94
CA ASN A 198 -15.33 9.90 3.25
C ASN A 198 -14.80 8.63 3.94
N PHE A 199 -14.00 8.77 5.00
CA PHE A 199 -13.33 7.67 5.71
C PHE A 199 -12.49 6.81 4.78
N THR A 200 -11.85 7.47 3.80
CA THR A 200 -10.95 6.79 2.88
C THR A 200 -9.78 6.23 3.69
N ILE A 201 -9.62 4.92 3.64
CA ILE A 201 -8.45 4.22 4.16
C ILE A 201 -7.80 3.47 3.01
N GLN A 202 -6.48 3.41 3.04
CA GLN A 202 -5.67 2.71 2.07
C GLN A 202 -5.00 1.50 2.70
N PHE A 203 -4.62 0.57 1.84
CA PHE A 203 -3.79 -0.55 2.23
C PHE A 203 -2.53 -0.06 2.97
N THR A 204 -2.23 -0.66 4.13
CA THR A 204 -1.14 -0.31 5.05
C THR A 204 -1.29 0.98 5.87
N ASP A 205 -2.44 1.66 5.81
CA ASP A 205 -2.73 2.75 6.74
C ASP A 205 -2.84 2.23 8.18
N VAL A 206 -2.53 3.10 9.15
CA VAL A 206 -2.73 2.80 10.57
C VAL A 206 -3.98 3.51 11.07
N VAL A 207 -4.94 2.73 11.56
CA VAL A 207 -6.20 3.18 12.18
C VAL A 207 -6.27 2.74 13.63
N CYS A 208 -6.96 3.49 14.46
CA CYS A 208 -7.22 3.16 15.85
C CYS A 208 -8.54 2.38 15.97
N ILE A 209 -8.48 1.22 16.61
CA ILE A 209 -9.64 0.37 16.94
C ILE A 209 -9.71 0.19 18.46
N PRO A 210 -10.85 -0.26 19.02
CA PRO A 210 -10.99 -0.49 20.46
C PRO A 210 -9.95 -1.46 21.03
#